data_AF-A0A850LK89-F1
#
_entry.id   AF-A0A850LK89-F1
#
_cell.length_a   1.000
_cell.length_b   1.000
_cell.length_c   1.000
_cell.angle_alpha   90.00
_cell.angle_beta   90.00
_cell.angle_gamma   90.00
#
_symmetry.space_group_name_H-M   'P 1'
#
loop_
_entity.id
_entity.type
_entity.pdbx_description
1 polymer ?
#
loop_
_entity_poly.entity_id
_entity_poly.type
_entity_poly.pdbx_seq_one_letter_code
_entity_poly.pdbx_strand_id
1 'polypeptide(L)'
;MMRLLLLASACALGTAALAQGAPGAHFIENWDMDGDALISAAEIVEKRGEIFVMFDQNEDGALDTAEYDLFDETRRADIEANAGGRKGPMALVDQAMDRAFNDADGDGLVSAEEFTAKSAAFFDMLDKNGDGVISSADFKPGG
;
A
#
# COMPACT_ATOMS: atom_id res chain seq x y z
N MET A 1 1.92 -17.77 -40.09
CA MET A 1 2.82 -18.83 -39.60
C MET A 1 3.95 -18.16 -38.82
N MET A 2 3.88 -18.16 -37.50
CA MET A 2 5.03 -17.94 -36.62
C MET A 2 4.82 -18.86 -35.41
N ARG A 3 5.74 -19.79 -35.23
CA ARG A 3 5.83 -20.80 -34.16
C ARG A 3 7.06 -20.41 -33.33
N LEU A 4 6.98 -20.54 -32.00
CA LEU A 4 8.02 -20.52 -30.93
C LEU A 4 7.56 -19.56 -29.81
N LEU A 5 7.60 -19.84 -28.50
CA LEU A 5 8.13 -20.90 -27.65
C LEU A 5 7.26 -21.00 -26.38
N LEU A 6 7.12 -22.23 -25.86
CA LEU A 6 6.63 -22.51 -24.51
C LEU A 6 7.60 -21.93 -23.46
N LEU A 7 7.09 -21.15 -22.50
CA LEU A 7 7.59 -21.19 -21.13
C LEU A 7 6.49 -21.81 -20.26
N ALA A 8 6.70 -23.07 -19.89
CA ALA A 8 6.00 -23.70 -18.80
C ALA A 8 6.57 -23.13 -17.50
N SER A 9 5.93 -22.11 -16.93
CA SER A 9 6.20 -21.73 -15.54
C SER A 9 5.48 -22.73 -14.65
N ALA A 10 6.25 -23.57 -13.98
CA ALA A 10 5.76 -24.47 -12.95
C ALA A 10 5.27 -23.60 -11.78
N CYS A 11 3.96 -23.36 -11.72
CA CYS A 11 3.34 -22.78 -10.54
C CYS A 11 3.50 -23.81 -9.42
N ALA A 12 4.45 -23.56 -8.51
CA ALA A 12 4.59 -24.33 -7.30
C ALA A 12 3.24 -24.26 -6.55
N LEU A 13 2.73 -25.42 -6.17
CA LEU A 13 1.54 -25.55 -5.32
C LEU A 13 1.84 -24.92 -3.96
N GLY A 14 1.60 -23.62 -3.83
CA GLY A 14 1.54 -22.91 -2.56
C GLY A 14 0.23 -23.26 -1.87
N THR A 15 0.29 -23.98 -0.76
CA THR A 15 -0.84 -24.30 0.09
C THR A 15 -1.46 -23.02 0.65
N ALA A 16 -2.51 -22.50 -0.01
CA ALA A 16 -3.33 -21.36 0.43
C ALA A 16 -4.25 -21.72 1.63
N ALA A 17 -3.67 -22.29 2.70
CA ALA A 17 -4.44 -22.80 3.84
C ALA A 17 -3.98 -22.28 5.22
N LEU A 18 -3.08 -21.29 5.28
CA LEU A 18 -2.56 -20.77 6.57
C LEU A 18 -2.81 -19.27 6.82
N ALA A 19 -3.51 -18.55 5.94
CA ALA A 19 -3.60 -17.09 6.06
C ALA A 19 -4.64 -16.59 7.09
N GLN A 20 -5.66 -17.38 7.43
CA GLN A 20 -6.72 -16.93 8.34
C GLN A 20 -6.20 -16.85 9.80
N GLY A 21 -5.77 -15.65 10.21
CA GLY A 21 -5.26 -15.36 11.56
C GLY A 21 -3.76 -15.05 11.64
N ALA A 22 -3.04 -15.02 10.51
CA ALA A 22 -1.65 -14.57 10.49
C ALA A 22 -1.56 -13.05 10.76
N PRO A 23 -0.51 -12.56 11.46
CA PRO A 23 -0.28 -11.14 11.62
C PRO A 23 -0.25 -10.43 10.25
N GLY A 24 -1.01 -9.34 10.12
CA GLY A 24 -1.12 -8.58 8.87
C GLY A 24 -1.88 -9.29 7.74
N ALA A 25 -2.55 -10.42 7.97
CA ALA A 25 -3.26 -11.15 6.91
C ALA A 25 -4.28 -10.28 6.14
N HIS A 26 -5.09 -9.48 6.84
CA HIS A 26 -6.04 -8.56 6.21
C HIS A 26 -5.34 -7.45 5.41
N PHE A 27 -4.14 -7.03 5.83
CA PHE A 27 -3.37 -6.07 5.05
C PHE A 27 -2.90 -6.71 3.75
N ILE A 28 -2.31 -7.91 3.83
CA ILE A 28 -1.85 -8.66 2.66
C ILE A 28 -3.00 -8.91 1.70
N GLU A 29 -4.13 -9.45 2.17
CA GLU A 29 -5.32 -9.70 1.34
C GLU A 29 -5.81 -8.47 0.54
N ASN A 30 -5.64 -7.26 1.08
CA ASN A 30 -6.11 -6.03 0.44
C ASN A 30 -5.07 -5.36 -0.49
N TRP A 31 -3.79 -5.76 -0.39
CA TRP A 31 -2.66 -5.11 -1.06
C TRP A 31 -1.88 -6.04 -1.99
N ASP A 32 -2.02 -7.36 -1.82
CA ASP A 32 -1.56 -8.41 -2.71
C ASP A 32 -2.47 -8.44 -3.94
N MET A 33 -1.93 -8.06 -5.11
CA MET A 33 -2.72 -7.91 -6.33
C MET A 33 -2.71 -9.19 -7.16
N ASP A 34 -1.64 -9.99 -7.08
CA ASP A 34 -1.50 -11.22 -7.87
C ASP A 34 -1.92 -12.51 -7.13
N GLY A 35 -2.12 -12.40 -5.81
CA GLY A 35 -2.63 -13.46 -4.94
C GLY A 35 -1.58 -14.47 -4.50
N ASP A 36 -0.29 -14.12 -4.55
CA ASP A 36 0.81 -15.00 -4.14
C ASP A 36 1.13 -14.97 -2.62
N ALA A 37 0.37 -14.19 -1.86
CA ALA A 37 0.49 -13.94 -0.43
C ALA A 37 1.75 -13.16 -0.01
N LEU A 38 2.43 -12.52 -0.97
CA LEU A 38 3.49 -11.54 -0.80
C LEU A 38 3.03 -10.22 -1.41
N ILE A 39 3.61 -9.10 -0.96
CA ILE A 39 3.42 -7.82 -1.65
C ILE A 39 4.79 -7.34 -2.11
N SER A 40 4.92 -7.19 -3.41
CA SER A 40 6.10 -6.66 -4.07
C SER A 40 6.09 -5.11 -4.09
N ALA A 41 7.26 -4.52 -4.31
CA ALA A 41 7.36 -3.07 -4.49
C ALA A 41 6.55 -2.57 -5.71
N ALA A 42 6.39 -3.41 -6.75
CA ALA A 42 5.60 -3.06 -7.93
C ALA A 42 4.12 -2.92 -7.57
N GLU A 43 3.58 -3.85 -6.77
CA GLU A 43 2.19 -3.80 -6.31
C GLU A 43 1.94 -2.62 -5.37
N ILE A 44 2.90 -2.24 -4.52
CA ILE A 44 2.79 -1.00 -3.73
C ILE A 44 2.67 0.23 -4.63
N VAL A 45 3.49 0.32 -5.69
CA VAL A 45 3.45 1.45 -6.64
C VAL A 45 2.11 1.48 -7.37
N GLU A 46 1.66 0.33 -7.87
CA GLU A 46 0.38 0.22 -8.58
C GLU A 46 -0.79 0.59 -7.67
N LYS A 47 -0.83 0.04 -6.45
CA LYS A 47 -1.90 0.31 -5.49
C LYS A 47 -1.94 1.78 -5.07
N ARG A 48 -0.79 2.40 -4.86
CA ARG A 48 -0.71 3.83 -4.55
C ARG A 48 -1.15 4.68 -5.74
N GLY A 49 -0.86 4.28 -6.98
CA GLY A 49 -1.38 4.90 -8.18
C GLY A 49 -2.91 4.85 -8.24
N GLU A 50 -3.53 3.70 -7.93
CA GLU A 50 -4.99 3.59 -7.84
C GLU A 50 -5.56 4.55 -6.78
N ILE A 51 -4.94 4.60 -5.60
CA ILE A 51 -5.40 5.47 -4.50
C ILE A 51 -5.31 6.94 -4.88
N PHE A 52 -4.24 7.35 -5.57
CA PHE A 52 -4.11 8.71 -6.07
C PHE A 52 -5.30 9.11 -6.94
N VAL A 53 -5.66 8.28 -7.92
CA VAL A 53 -6.81 8.55 -8.81
C VAL A 53 -8.13 8.58 -8.05
N MET A 54 -8.27 7.78 -6.98
CA MET A 54 -9.46 7.86 -6.13
C MET A 54 -9.56 9.19 -5.37
N PHE A 55 -8.41 9.83 -5.11
CA PHE A 55 -8.33 11.03 -4.29
C PHE A 55 -8.43 12.31 -5.13
N ASP A 56 -7.91 12.27 -6.35
CA ASP A 56 -7.97 13.34 -7.35
C ASP A 56 -9.42 13.45 -7.89
N GLN A 57 -10.26 14.20 -7.18
CA GLN A 57 -11.69 14.32 -7.46
C GLN A 57 -11.95 15.22 -8.66
N ASN A 58 -11.08 16.21 -8.86
CA ASN A 58 -11.22 17.16 -9.95
C ASN A 58 -10.48 16.69 -11.23
N GLU A 59 -9.73 15.59 -11.15
CA GLU A 59 -8.95 14.95 -12.21
C GLU A 59 -7.89 15.89 -12.83
N ASP A 60 -7.30 16.77 -12.03
CA ASP A 60 -6.30 17.74 -12.47
C ASP A 60 -4.85 17.22 -12.38
N GLY A 61 -4.66 16.03 -11.82
CA GLY A 61 -3.37 15.37 -11.69
C GLY A 61 -2.56 15.80 -10.46
N ALA A 62 -3.17 16.50 -9.50
CA ALA A 62 -2.56 16.83 -8.21
C ALA A 62 -3.60 16.75 -7.07
N LEU A 63 -3.15 16.37 -5.88
CA LEU A 63 -4.00 16.36 -4.69
C LEU A 63 -3.90 17.68 -3.93
N ASP A 64 -4.98 18.44 -3.95
CA ASP A 64 -5.08 19.75 -3.31
C ASP A 64 -5.56 19.68 -1.85
N THR A 65 -5.65 20.84 -1.19
CA THR A 65 -6.00 20.92 0.24
C THR A 65 -7.43 20.47 0.51
N ALA A 66 -8.36 20.79 -0.38
CA ALA A 66 -9.74 20.38 -0.22
C ALA A 66 -9.90 18.86 -0.37
N GLU A 67 -9.15 18.25 -1.28
CA GLU A 67 -9.13 16.80 -1.46
C GLU A 67 -8.54 16.10 -0.24
N TYR A 68 -7.37 16.54 0.24
CA TYR A 68 -6.79 16.01 1.48
C TYR A 68 -7.72 16.18 2.70
N ASP A 69 -8.32 17.36 2.87
CA ASP A 69 -9.23 17.64 4.00
C ASP A 69 -10.43 16.68 4.03
N LEU A 70 -10.99 16.35 2.86
CA LEU A 70 -12.11 15.41 2.73
C LEU A 70 -11.73 13.99 3.19
N PHE A 71 -10.57 13.50 2.76
CA PHE A 71 -10.09 12.18 3.16
C PHE A 71 -9.64 12.14 4.61
N ASP A 72 -8.98 13.18 5.09
CA ASP A 72 -8.50 13.30 6.46
C ASP A 72 -9.67 13.36 7.45
N GLU A 73 -10.75 14.08 7.11
CA GLU A 73 -11.98 14.08 7.90
C GLU A 73 -12.59 12.68 7.99
N THR A 74 -12.73 12.01 6.85
CA THR A 74 -13.28 10.63 6.79
C THR A 74 -12.42 9.65 7.58
N ARG A 75 -11.09 9.75 7.44
CA ARG A 75 -10.12 8.91 8.13
C ARG A 75 -10.15 9.16 9.64
N ARG A 76 -10.15 10.43 10.05
CA ARG A 76 -10.24 10.82 11.46
C ARG A 76 -11.53 10.34 12.09
N ALA A 77 -12.67 10.46 11.40
CA ALA A 77 -13.95 9.96 11.89
C ALA A 77 -13.92 8.43 12.10
N ASP A 78 -13.32 7.67 11.17
CA ASP A 78 -13.15 6.21 11.35
C ASP A 78 -12.21 5.87 12.51
N ILE A 79 -11.11 6.61 12.67
CA ILE A 79 -10.17 6.45 13.79
C ILE A 79 -10.85 6.77 15.14
N GLU A 80 -11.65 7.82 15.21
CA GLU A 80 -12.37 8.22 16.43
C GLU A 80 -13.47 7.22 16.79
N ALA A 81 -14.18 6.68 15.80
CA ALA A 81 -15.20 5.65 16.00
C ALA A 81 -14.59 4.31 16.47
N ASN A 82 -13.39 3.99 16.01
CA ASN A 82 -12.63 2.82 16.44
C ASN A 82 -11.70 3.19 17.60
N ALA A 83 -12.22 3.14 18.84
CA ALA A 83 -11.67 3.65 20.11
C ALA A 83 -10.26 3.14 20.59
N GLY A 84 -9.36 2.77 19.67
CA GLY A 84 -7.98 2.41 19.94
C GLY A 84 -6.98 2.82 18.84
N GLY A 85 -7.42 3.62 17.86
CA GLY A 85 -6.62 4.01 16.70
C GLY A 85 -6.29 2.85 15.75
N ARG A 86 -5.78 3.15 14.55
CA ARG A 86 -5.25 2.12 13.66
C ARG A 86 -3.92 1.60 14.21
N LYS A 87 -3.73 0.28 14.19
CA LYS A 87 -2.51 -0.40 14.69
C LYS A 87 -1.87 -1.23 13.57
N GLY A 88 -0.58 -1.52 13.75
CA GLY A 88 0.17 -2.35 12.82
C GLY A 88 0.23 -1.72 11.42
N PRO A 89 0.10 -2.50 10.33
CA PRO A 89 0.28 -1.99 8.98
C PRO A 89 -0.69 -0.86 8.62
N MET A 90 -1.90 -0.84 9.19
CA MET A 90 -2.86 0.24 8.91
C MET A 90 -2.42 1.60 9.46
N ALA A 91 -1.63 1.63 10.54
CA ALA A 91 -1.04 2.89 11.02
C ALA A 91 0.03 3.42 10.04
N LEU A 92 0.77 2.52 9.39
CA LEU A 92 1.76 2.87 8.37
C LEU A 92 1.08 3.36 7.10
N VAL A 93 -0.06 2.76 6.71
CA VAL A 93 -0.90 3.27 5.62
C VAL A 93 -1.34 4.71 5.93
N ASP A 94 -1.86 4.96 7.13
CA ASP A 94 -2.30 6.31 7.52
C ASP A 94 -1.16 7.33 7.42
N GLN A 95 0.04 6.97 7.90
CA GLN A 95 1.23 7.80 7.74
C GLN A 95 1.62 8.01 6.27
N ALA A 96 1.53 6.97 5.45
CA ALA A 96 1.91 7.02 4.05
C ALA A 96 0.93 7.82 3.17
N MET A 97 -0.29 8.04 3.67
CA MET A 97 -1.32 8.87 3.06
C MET A 97 -1.28 10.33 3.56
N ASP A 98 -0.44 10.66 4.55
CA ASP A 98 -0.31 12.02 5.05
C ASP A 98 0.26 12.96 3.96
N ARG A 99 -0.24 14.18 3.88
CA ARG A 99 0.25 15.16 2.91
C ARG A 99 1.74 15.42 3.08
N ALA A 100 2.22 15.67 4.29
CA ALA A 100 3.62 16.04 4.52
C ALA A 100 4.59 14.88 4.23
N PHE A 101 4.09 13.64 4.21
CA PHE A 101 4.86 12.50 3.72
C PHE A 101 5.05 12.55 2.20
N ASN A 102 4.02 13.00 1.47
CA ASN A 102 3.93 12.94 0.01
C ASN A 102 4.41 14.20 -0.71
N ASP A 103 4.07 15.39 -0.19
CA ASP A 103 4.49 16.71 -0.66
C ASP A 103 6.01 16.86 -0.50
N ALA A 104 6.75 16.58 -1.57
CA ALA A 104 8.19 16.45 -1.51
C ALA A 104 8.89 17.80 -1.75
N ASP A 105 8.30 18.66 -2.56
CA ASP A 105 8.81 19.99 -2.85
C ASP A 105 8.25 21.10 -1.94
N GLY A 106 7.18 20.82 -1.19
CA GLY A 106 6.60 21.70 -0.19
C GLY A 106 5.71 22.79 -0.77
N ASP A 107 5.17 22.60 -1.98
CA ASP A 107 4.31 23.57 -2.64
C ASP A 107 2.83 23.53 -2.14
N GLY A 108 2.50 22.52 -1.32
CA GLY A 108 1.18 22.33 -0.73
C GLY A 108 0.19 21.58 -1.63
N LEU A 109 0.63 21.14 -2.80
CA LEU A 109 0.00 20.16 -3.66
C LEU A 109 0.80 18.85 -3.58
N VAL A 110 0.21 17.76 -4.06
CA VAL A 110 0.95 16.50 -4.22
C VAL A 110 0.69 15.97 -5.62
N SER A 111 1.73 15.95 -6.44
CA SER A 111 1.59 15.40 -7.79
C SER A 111 1.56 13.86 -7.79
N ALA A 112 1.10 13.27 -8.88
CA ALA A 112 1.15 11.82 -9.08
C ALA A 112 2.60 11.29 -8.99
N GLU A 113 3.58 12.03 -9.51
CA GLU A 113 4.99 11.68 -9.44
C GLU A 113 5.51 11.70 -8.00
N GLU A 114 5.14 12.70 -7.21
CA GLU A 114 5.55 12.78 -5.80
C GLU A 114 4.92 11.64 -4.98
N PHE A 115 3.62 11.42 -5.16
CA PHE A 115 2.88 10.37 -4.47
C PHE A 115 3.45 8.98 -4.79
N THR A 116 3.77 8.71 -6.05
CA THR A 116 4.36 7.42 -6.47
C THR A 116 5.83 7.30 -6.10
N ALA A 117 6.61 8.39 -6.10
CA ALA A 117 8.01 8.38 -5.67
C ALA A 117 8.18 7.96 -4.20
N LYS A 118 7.19 8.28 -3.35
CA LYS A 118 7.17 7.87 -1.94
C LYS A 118 6.77 6.41 -1.70
N SER A 119 6.38 5.69 -2.75
CA SER A 119 6.06 4.26 -2.66
C SER A 119 7.22 3.42 -2.15
N ALA A 120 8.46 3.75 -2.54
CA ALA A 120 9.65 3.06 -2.05
C ALA A 120 9.85 3.27 -0.54
N ALA A 121 9.72 4.51 -0.06
CA ALA A 121 9.80 4.80 1.36
C ALA A 121 8.68 4.12 2.16
N PHE A 122 7.48 4.01 1.59
CA PHE A 122 6.39 3.26 2.20
C PHE A 122 6.65 1.74 2.23
N PHE A 123 7.19 1.19 1.15
CA PHE A 123 7.62 -0.20 1.10
C PHE A 123 8.64 -0.51 2.20
N ASP A 124 9.68 0.31 2.35
CA ASP A 124 10.71 0.15 3.39
C ASP A 124 10.15 0.25 4.81
N MET A 125 9.07 1.03 5.00
CA MET A 125 8.38 1.07 6.29
C MET A 125 7.66 -0.25 6.62
N LEU A 126 7.23 -0.99 5.62
CA LEU A 126 6.50 -2.25 5.75
C LEU A 126 7.42 -3.48 5.76
N ASP A 127 8.44 -3.53 4.92
CA ASP A 127 9.43 -4.61 4.85
C ASP A 127 10.39 -4.51 6.06
N LYS A 128 9.96 -5.07 7.19
CA LYS A 128 10.71 -4.99 8.46
C LYS A 128 11.93 -5.87 8.45
N ASN A 129 11.89 -6.96 7.70
CA ASN A 129 12.95 -7.95 7.71
C ASN A 129 14.00 -7.71 6.59
N GLY A 130 13.66 -6.91 5.57
CA GLY A 130 14.55 -6.47 4.50
C GLY A 130 14.80 -7.53 3.43
N ASP A 131 13.88 -8.47 3.23
CA ASP A 131 13.99 -9.52 2.21
C ASP A 131 13.43 -9.10 0.84
N GLY A 132 12.92 -7.87 0.73
CA GLY A 132 12.44 -7.30 -0.52
C GLY A 132 11.00 -7.71 -0.86
N VAL A 133 10.27 -8.32 0.07
CA VAL A 133 8.83 -8.56 -0.05
C VAL A 133 8.13 -8.28 1.29
N ILE A 134 6.89 -7.81 1.24
CA ILE A 134 6.09 -7.66 2.46
C ILE A 134 5.29 -8.94 2.66
N SER A 135 5.44 -9.56 3.81
CA SER A 135 4.81 -10.83 4.14
C SER A 135 4.26 -10.82 5.57
N SER A 136 3.59 -11.93 5.95
CA SER A 136 3.17 -12.10 7.35
C SER A 136 4.33 -12.08 8.35
N ALA A 137 5.57 -12.31 7.90
CA ALA A 137 6.76 -12.27 8.75
C ALA A 137 7.05 -10.85 9.27
N ASP A 138 6.77 -9.82 8.46
CA ASP A 138 7.02 -8.41 8.80
C ASP A 138 6.10 -7.86 9.89
N PHE A 139 4.99 -8.56 10.13
CA PHE A 139 3.96 -8.16 11.09
C PHE A 139 3.94 -9.01 12.36
N LYS A 140 4.81 -10.01 12.48
CA LYS A 140 4.92 -10.83 13.70
C LYS A 140 5.42 -9.96 14.86
N PRO A 141 4.84 -10.09 16.07
CA PRO A 141 5.43 -9.49 17.26
C PRO A 141 6.78 -10.19 17.56
N GLY A 142 7.90 -9.47 17.47
CA GLY A 142 9.22 -9.94 17.93
C GLY A 142 10.37 -9.34 17.12
N GLY A 143 11.28 -8.56 17.67
CA GLY A 143 11.72 -8.49 19.09
C GLY A 143 10.77 -7.85 20.10
#